data_AF-A0A376Y530-F1
#
_entry.id   AF-A0A376Y530-F1
#
_cell.length_a   1.000
_cell.length_b   1.000
_cell.length_c   1.000
_cell.angle_alpha   90.00
_cell.angle_beta   90.00
_cell.angle_gamma   90.00
#
_symmetry.space_group_name_H-M   'P 1'
#
loop_
_entity.id
_entity.type
_entity.pdbx_description
1 polymer ?
#
loop_
_entity_poly.entity_id
_entity_poly.type
_entity_poly.pdbx_seq_one_letter_code
_entity_poly.pdbx_strand_id
1 'polypeptide(L)'
;MSIAMRLKVMSFLQYFIWGSWLVTLGSYMINTLHFTDANVGMVYSSKGIAAIIMPGIMGIIADKWLRAERAYMLCHLVCAGVLFMRHP
;
A
#
# COMPACT_ATOMS: atom_id res chain seq x y z
N MET A 1 -3.32 24.55 11.80
CA MET A 1 -3.78 23.16 12.10
C MET A 1 -2.93 22.58 13.22
N SER A 2 -3.53 21.88 14.19
CA SER A 2 -2.76 21.16 15.21
C SER A 2 -2.04 19.94 14.61
N ILE A 3 -0.92 19.53 15.21
CA ILE A 3 -0.18 18.33 14.81
C ILE A 3 -1.08 17.07 14.85
N ALA A 4 -1.95 17.00 15.85
CA ALA A 4 -2.89 15.88 16.02
C ALA A 4 -3.87 15.78 14.85
N MET A 5 -4.41 16.91 14.37
CA MET A 5 -5.30 16.91 13.21
C MET A 5 -4.58 16.47 11.93
N ARG A 6 -3.34 16.94 11.72
CA ARG A 6 -2.51 16.52 10.57
C ARG A 6 -2.25 15.01 10.57
N LEU A 7 -1.89 14.45 11.72
CA LEU A 7 -1.64 13.01 11.86
C LEU A 7 -2.91 12.16 11.67
N LYS A 8 -4.06 12.64 12.17
CA LYS A 8 -5.36 11.96 11.95
C LYS A 8 -5.70 11.90 10.46
N VAL A 9 -5.57 13.00 9.74
CA VAL A 9 -5.82 13.05 8.29
C VAL A 9 -4.83 12.16 7.53
N MET A 10 -3.54 12.22 7.86
CA MET A 10 -2.52 11.36 7.26
C MET A 10 -2.83 9.88 7.44
N SER A 11 -3.16 9.46 8.68
CA SER A 11 -3.49 8.08 9.00
C SER A 11 -4.76 7.63 8.27
N PHE A 12 -5.79 8.48 8.25
CA PHE A 12 -7.01 8.21 7.49
C PHE A 12 -6.72 7.99 6.00
N LEU A 13 -5.99 8.92 5.36
CA LEU A 13 -5.68 8.80 3.92
C LEU A 13 -4.81 7.56 3.63
N GLN A 14 -3.88 7.22 4.51
CA GLN A 14 -3.04 6.04 4.37
C GLN A 14 -3.85 4.74 4.31
N TYR A 15 -4.83 4.57 5.20
CA TYR A 15 -5.70 3.39 5.23
C TYR A 15 -6.85 3.47 4.21
N PHE A 16 -7.32 4.68 3.88
CA PHE A 16 -8.34 4.90 2.87
C PHE A 16 -7.92 4.36 1.51
N ILE A 17 -6.66 4.57 1.11
CA ILE A 17 -6.11 4.00 -0.13
C ILE A 17 -6.30 2.48 -0.13
N TRP A 18 -5.98 1.79 0.96
CA TRP A 18 -6.16 0.33 1.01
C TRP A 18 -7.64 -0.06 0.92
N GLY A 19 -8.51 0.64 1.64
CA GLY A 19 -9.95 0.41 1.60
C GLY A 19 -10.57 0.63 0.21
N SER A 20 -10.05 1.57 -0.58
CA SER A 20 -10.66 1.96 -1.86
C SER A 20 -10.48 0.95 -2.99
N TRP A 21 -9.41 0.14 -2.99
CA TRP A 21 -9.14 -0.81 -4.07
C TRP A 21 -8.99 -2.27 -3.65
N LEU A 22 -8.81 -2.57 -2.35
CA LEU A 22 -8.52 -3.95 -1.94
C LEU A 22 -9.72 -4.89 -2.16
N VAL A 23 -10.96 -4.43 -1.99
CA VAL A 23 -12.16 -5.22 -2.26
C VAL A 23 -12.42 -5.35 -3.76
N THR A 24 -12.32 -4.24 -4.49
CA THR A 24 -12.59 -4.20 -5.93
C THR A 24 -11.57 -4.98 -6.74
N LEU A 25 -10.30 -5.04 -6.30
CA LEU A 25 -9.27 -5.90 -6.90
C LEU A 25 -9.68 -7.38 -6.86
N GLY A 26 -10.24 -7.85 -5.75
CA GLY A 26 -10.67 -9.23 -5.59
C GLY A 26 -11.78 -9.57 -6.58
N SER A 27 -12.82 -8.72 -6.62
CA SER A 27 -13.90 -8.83 -7.59
C SER A 27 -13.42 -8.74 -9.03
N TYR A 28 -12.44 -7.89 -9.34
CA TYR A 28 -11.86 -7.76 -10.67
C TYR A 28 -11.10 -9.02 -11.09
N MET A 29 -10.28 -9.59 -10.18
CA MET A 29 -9.54 -10.82 -10.46
C MET A 29 -10.48 -12.02 -10.71
N ILE A 30 -11.58 -12.12 -9.96
CA ILE A 30 -12.55 -13.22 -10.11
C ILE A 30 -13.44 -13.00 -11.34
N ASN A 31 -14.08 -11.83 -11.46
CA ASN A 31 -15.14 -11.62 -12.44
C ASN A 31 -14.62 -11.18 -13.81
N THR A 32 -13.46 -10.53 -13.88
CA THR A 32 -12.91 -9.98 -15.14
C THR A 32 -11.70 -10.76 -15.62
N LEU A 33 -10.76 -11.11 -14.74
CA LEU A 33 -9.57 -11.88 -15.11
C LEU A 33 -9.81 -13.40 -15.04
N HIS A 34 -10.95 -13.84 -14.52
CA HIS A 34 -11.31 -15.25 -14.37
C HIS A 34 -10.27 -16.08 -13.62
N PHE A 35 -9.62 -15.48 -12.61
CA PHE A 35 -8.69 -16.19 -11.74
C PHE A 35 -9.44 -17.16 -10.83
N THR A 36 -8.82 -18.31 -10.55
CA THR A 36 -9.32 -19.24 -9.54
C THR A 36 -9.19 -18.65 -8.13
N ASP A 37 -10.01 -19.13 -7.19
CA ASP A 37 -9.93 -18.70 -5.78
C ASP A 37 -8.54 -18.93 -5.17
N ALA A 38 -7.85 -20.00 -5.60
CA ALA A 38 -6.48 -20.29 -5.19
C ALA A 38 -5.49 -19.21 -5.68
N ASN A 39 -5.62 -18.76 -6.93
CA ASN A 39 -4.78 -17.70 -7.49
C ASN A 39 -5.02 -16.37 -6.78
N VAL A 40 -6.29 -16.04 -6.54
CA VAL A 40 -6.65 -14.86 -5.75
C VAL A 40 -6.05 -14.95 -4.35
N GLY A 41 -6.21 -16.09 -3.67
CA GLY A 41 -5.64 -16.35 -2.35
C GLY A 41 -4.12 -16.18 -2.33
N MET A 42 -3.40 -16.65 -3.35
CA MET A 42 -1.95 -16.45 -3.47
C MET A 42 -1.56 -14.98 -3.63
N VAL A 43 -2.32 -14.20 -4.41
CA VAL A 43 -2.05 -12.76 -4.56
C VAL A 43 -2.26 -12.03 -3.22
N TYR A 44 -3.35 -12.31 -2.50
CA TYR A 44 -3.61 -11.70 -1.19
C TYR A 44 -2.64 -12.17 -0.11
N SER A 45 -2.24 -13.46 -0.11
CA SER A 45 -1.28 -13.99 0.87
C SER A 45 0.10 -13.36 0.69
N SER A 46 0.52 -13.10 -0.55
CA SER A 46 1.78 -12.38 -0.83
C SER A 46 1.80 -10.99 -0.17
N LYS A 47 0.66 -10.29 -0.16
CA LYS A 47 0.51 -9.00 0.55
C LYS A 47 0.60 -9.16 2.06
N GLY A 48 0.01 -10.23 2.61
CA GLY A 48 0.10 -10.55 4.04
C GLY A 48 1.54 -10.81 4.48
N ILE A 49 2.29 -11.61 3.73
CA ILE A 49 3.70 -11.88 4.00
C ILE A 49 4.52 -10.58 3.92
N ALA A 50 4.30 -9.77 2.87
CA ALA A 50 4.96 -8.47 2.76
C ALA A 50 4.65 -7.54 3.94
N ALA A 51 3.41 -7.56 4.47
CA ALA A 51 3.02 -6.75 5.61
C ALA A 51 3.71 -7.15 6.93
N ILE A 52 4.20 -8.39 7.04
CA ILE A 52 4.99 -8.84 8.21
C ILE A 52 6.43 -8.34 8.12
N ILE A 53 7.02 -8.41 6.92
CA ILE A 53 8.46 -8.16 6.71
C ILE A 53 8.76 -6.67 6.52
N MET A 54 7.94 -5.97 5.72
CA MET A 54 8.22 -4.59 5.30
C MET A 54 8.25 -3.56 6.43
N PRO A 55 7.42 -3.63 7.49
CA PRO A 55 7.51 -2.67 8.60
C PRO A 55 8.87 -2.67 9.29
N GLY A 56 9.50 -3.85 9.44
CA GLY A 56 10.83 -3.95 10.02
C GLY A 56 11.89 -3.27 9.16
N ILE A 57 11.86 -3.53 7.84
CA ILE A 57 12.80 -2.92 6.89
C ILE A 57 12.59 -1.40 6.81
N MET A 58 11.34 -0.96 6.62
CA MET A 58 11.01 0.46 6.51
C MET A 58 11.25 1.22 7.82
N GLY A 59 11.05 0.59 8.97
CA GLY A 59 11.38 1.15 10.28
C GLY A 59 12.87 1.45 10.40
N ILE A 60 13.74 0.47 10.07
CA ILE A 60 15.19 0.66 10.08
C ILE A 60 15.60 1.82 9.16
N ILE A 61 15.01 1.91 7.97
CA ILE A 61 15.29 2.99 7.00
C ILE A 61 14.86 4.35 7.58
N ALA A 62 13.67 4.43 8.16
CA ALA A 62 13.09 5.64 8.72
C ALA A 62 13.82 6.13 9.99
N ASP A 63 14.50 5.23 10.70
CA ASP A 63 15.24 5.56 11.91
C ASP A 63 16.68 5.96 11.62
N LYS A 64 17.33 5.32 10.64
CA LYS A 64 18.78 5.50 10.40
C LYS A 64 19.14 6.36 9.19
N TRP A 65 18.34 6.36 8.13
CA TRP A 65 18.76 6.90 6.83
C TRP A 65 17.88 8.04 6.31
N LEU A 66 16.59 8.04 6.63
CA LEU A 66 15.66 9.08 6.19
C LEU A 66 14.65 9.42 7.27
N ARG A 67 14.25 10.69 7.37
CA ARG A 67 13.12 11.09 8.23
C ARG A 67 11.85 10.35 7.80
N ALA A 68 11.07 9.83 8.74
CA ALA A 68 9.84 9.07 8.49
C ALA A 68 8.88 9.75 7.48
N GLU A 69 8.72 11.08 7.57
CA GLU A 69 7.89 11.86 6.63
C GLU A 69 8.35 11.71 5.16
N ARG A 70 9.67 11.71 4.94
CA ARG A 70 10.27 11.55 3.61
C ARG A 70 10.19 10.10 3.14
N ALA A 71 10.36 9.13 4.04
CA ALA A 71 10.18 7.72 3.71
C ALA A 71 8.76 7.45 3.20
N TYR A 72 7.73 7.96 3.90
CA TYR A 72 6.34 7.89 3.46
C TYR A 72 6.11 8.55 2.09
N MET A 73 6.66 9.74 1.89
CA MET A 73 6.56 10.44 0.60
C MET A 73 7.15 9.61 -0.54
N LEU A 74 8.36 9.05 -0.36
CA LEU A 74 9.02 8.24 -1.38
C LEU A 74 8.23 6.97 -1.71
N CYS A 75 7.68 6.28 -0.71
CA CYS A 75 6.83 5.11 -0.94
C CYS A 75 5.62 5.46 -1.82
N HIS A 76 4.94 6.58 -1.54
CA HIS A 76 3.80 7.02 -2.33
C HIS A 76 4.18 7.47 -3.74
N LEU A 77 5.32 8.14 -3.90
CA LEU A 77 5.83 8.52 -5.22
C LEU A 77 6.22 7.31 -6.07
N VAL A 78 6.84 6.29 -5.47
CA VAL A 78 7.14 5.02 -6.15
C VAL A 78 5.85 4.34 -6.56
N CYS A 79 4.86 4.24 -5.67
CA CYS A 79 3.53 3.70 -6.01
C CYS A 79 2.88 4.47 -7.17
N ALA A 80 2.90 5.82 -7.12
CA ALA A 80 2.35 6.66 -8.18
C ALA A 80 3.08 6.43 -9.51
N GLY A 81 4.41 6.36 -9.50
CA GLY A 81 5.22 6.09 -10.69
C GLY A 81 4.93 4.73 -11.31
N VAL A 82 4.84 3.68 -10.50
CA VAL A 82 4.51 2.33 -10.98
C VAL A 82 3.10 2.26 -11.55
N LEU A 83 2.13 2.93 -10.93
CA LEU A 83 0.77 3.02 -11.46
C LEU A 83 0.73 3.79 -12.80
N PHE A 84 1.47 4.89 -12.89
CA PHE A 84 1.51 5.72 -14.10
C PHE A 84 2.17 5.01 -15.28
N MET A 85 3.24 4.24 -15.03
CA MET A 85 3.93 3.46 -16.07
C MET A 85 3.06 2.38 -16.72
N ARG A 86 1.99 1.94 -16.06
CA ARG A 86 1.13 0.85 -16.53
C ARG A 86 -0.14 1.33 -17.26
N HIS A 87 -0.25 2.63 -17.51
CA HIS A 87 -1.29 3.22 -18.33
C HIS A 87 -0.76 3.37 -19.78
N PRO A 88 -1.20 2.56 -20.76
CA PRO A 88 -1.33 3.03 -22.13
C PRO A 88 -2.46 4.07 -22.22
#